data_AF-A0A258DRP0-F1
#
_entry.id   AF-A0A258DRP0-F1
#
_cell.length_a   1.000
_cell.length_b   1.000
_cell.length_c   1.000
_cell.angle_alpha   90.00
_cell.angle_beta   90.00
_cell.angle_gamma   90.00
#
_symmetry.space_group_name_H-M   'P 1'
#
loop_
_entity.id
_entity.type
_entity.pdbx_description
1 polymer ?
#
loop_
_entity_poly.entity_id
_entity_poly.type
_entity_poly.pdbx_seq_one_letter_code
_entity_poly.pdbx_strand_id
1 'polypeptide(L)'
;MNRYKYQINFVILITLLGFGGNLNAQSRKFVSQFSHFQSYFNPALTGYEGSMVRGFVRNQWGGIEGAPKTYFLSAELDFGELAGEEDPALLGKNALSVNLLQDNFGAFR
;
A
#
# COMPACT_ATOMS: atom_id res chain seq x y z
N MET A 1 -36.70 17.91 -28.62
CA MET A 1 -36.04 16.81 -27.88
C MET A 1 -34.50 16.89 -27.87
N ASN A 2 -33.83 17.42 -28.91
CA ASN A 2 -32.35 17.47 -28.95
C ASN A 2 -31.68 18.55 -28.09
N ARG A 3 -32.34 19.69 -27.82
CA ARG A 3 -31.76 20.80 -27.03
C ARG A 3 -31.39 20.40 -25.59
N TYR A 4 -32.23 19.59 -24.93
CA TYR A 4 -31.97 19.10 -23.57
C TYR A 4 -30.86 18.04 -23.52
N LYS A 5 -30.64 17.28 -24.61
CA LYS A 5 -29.55 16.29 -24.68
C LYS A 5 -28.17 16.93 -24.60
N TYR A 6 -27.97 18.06 -25.30
CA TYR A 6 -26.69 18.78 -25.24
C TYR A 6 -26.43 19.41 -23.88
N GLN A 7 -27.47 19.91 -23.22
CA GLN A 7 -27.35 20.44 -21.86
C GLN A 7 -27.04 19.35 -20.84
N ILE A 8 -27.67 18.18 -20.96
CA ILE A 8 -27.37 17.01 -20.13
C ILE A 8 -25.92 16.54 -20.35
N ASN A 9 -25.49 16.40 -21.61
CA ASN A 9 -24.11 16.02 -21.93
C ASN A 9 -23.09 17.03 -21.40
N PHE A 10 -23.40 18.32 -21.46
CA PHE A 10 -22.54 19.39 -20.95
C PHE A 10 -22.41 19.35 -19.42
N VAL A 11 -23.52 19.11 -18.71
CA VAL A 11 -23.51 18.93 -17.25
C VAL A 11 -22.71 17.69 -16.86
N ILE A 12 -22.86 16.57 -17.57
CA ILE A 12 -22.09 15.36 -17.34
C ILE A 12 -20.59 15.63 -17.54
N LEU A 13 -20.22 16.32 -18.61
CA LEU A 13 -18.83 16.65 -18.90
C LEU A 13 -18.21 17.55 -17.81
N ILE A 14 -18.90 18.60 -17.38
CA ILE A 14 -18.45 19.47 -16.28
C ILE A 14 -18.29 18.68 -14.98
N THR A 15 -19.24 17.78 -14.70
CA THR A 15 -19.21 16.94 -13.51
C THR A 15 -17.99 16.01 -13.52
N LEU A 16 -17.68 15.36 -14.66
CA LEU A 16 -16.51 14.50 -14.81
C LEU A 16 -15.19 15.27 -14.64
N LEU A 17 -15.12 16.53 -15.12
CA LEU A 17 -13.92 17.36 -14.99
C LEU A 17 -13.74 17.91 -13.56
N GLY A 18 -14.83 18.14 -12.81
CA GLY A 18 -14.80 18.66 -11.44
C GLY A 18 -14.24 17.69 -10.40
N PHE A 19 -14.24 16.38 -10.66
CA PHE A 19 -13.72 15.37 -9.73
C PHE A 19 -12.18 15.22 -9.75
N GLY A 20 -11.46 15.90 -10.65
CA GLY A 20 -10.01 15.74 -10.81
C GLY A 20 -9.11 16.52 -9.83
N GLY A 21 -9.67 17.45 -9.04
CA GLY A 21 -8.90 18.45 -8.29
C GLY A 21 -8.07 17.93 -7.11
N ASN A 22 -8.33 16.73 -6.60
CA ASN A 22 -7.62 16.11 -5.47
C ASN A 22 -7.11 14.70 -5.79
N LEU A 23 -6.65 14.49 -7.02
CA LEU A 23 -5.94 13.27 -7.37
C LEU A 23 -4.57 13.29 -6.68
N ASN A 24 -4.52 12.80 -5.45
CA ASN A 24 -3.27 12.36 -4.83
C ASN A 24 -2.74 11.22 -5.69
N ALA A 25 -1.86 11.53 -6.65
CA ALA A 25 -1.19 10.51 -7.45
C ALA A 25 -0.46 9.58 -6.48
N GLN A 26 -1.05 8.40 -6.22
CA GLN A 26 -0.47 7.40 -5.36
C GLN A 26 0.79 6.88 -6.05
N SER A 27 1.92 7.52 -5.74
CA SER A 27 3.19 7.10 -6.28
C SER A 27 3.48 5.72 -5.71
N ARG A 28 3.42 4.70 -6.58
CA ARG A 28 3.79 3.35 -6.20
C ARG A 28 5.24 3.39 -5.74
N LYS A 29 5.48 3.01 -4.49
CA LYS A 29 6.83 2.99 -3.93
C LYS A 29 7.57 1.81 -4.55
N PHE A 30 8.71 2.09 -5.20
CA PHE A 30 9.58 1.06 -5.74
C PHE A 30 10.70 0.77 -4.73
N VAL A 31 10.71 -0.45 -4.22
CA VAL A 31 11.72 -0.95 -3.28
C VAL A 31 12.09 -2.35 -3.75
N SER A 32 13.38 -2.63 -3.90
CA SER A 32 13.84 -3.96 -4.36
C SER A 32 13.51 -5.08 -3.35
N GLN A 33 13.32 -4.73 -2.07
CA GLN A 33 12.97 -5.66 -0.99
C GLN A 33 11.45 -5.94 -0.87
N PHE A 34 10.66 -5.68 -1.92
CA PHE A 34 9.19 -5.83 -1.90
C PHE A 34 8.68 -7.21 -1.43
N SER A 35 9.47 -8.26 -1.63
CA SER A 35 9.14 -9.62 -1.19
C SER A 35 8.95 -9.74 0.32
N HIS A 36 9.53 -8.83 1.12
CA HIS A 36 9.45 -8.86 2.59
C HIS A 36 8.22 -8.12 3.14
N PHE A 37 7.44 -7.46 2.29
CA PHE A 37 6.27 -6.69 2.70
C PHE A 37 5.13 -6.80 1.69
N GLN A 38 4.92 -8.02 1.22
CA GLN A 38 3.88 -8.38 0.25
C GLN A 38 2.48 -7.93 0.71
N SER A 39 2.18 -8.07 2.01
CA SER A 39 0.91 -7.68 2.63
C SER A 39 0.58 -6.19 2.48
N TYR A 40 1.60 -5.31 2.45
CA TYR A 40 1.44 -3.88 2.19
C TYR A 40 0.96 -3.58 0.76
N PHE A 41 1.38 -4.39 -0.23
CA PHE A 41 0.97 -4.21 -1.62
C PHE A 41 -0.31 -4.97 -1.96
N ASN A 42 -0.53 -6.13 -1.34
CA ASN A 42 -1.70 -6.96 -1.55
C ASN A 42 -2.17 -7.52 -0.20
N PRO A 43 -3.28 -7.00 0.35
CA PRO A 43 -3.84 -7.49 1.61
C PRO A 43 -4.17 -8.98 1.62
N ALA A 44 -4.43 -9.59 0.45
CA ALA A 44 -4.69 -11.03 0.33
C ALA A 44 -3.45 -11.90 0.60
N LEU A 45 -2.25 -11.30 0.64
CA LEU A 45 -1.00 -11.96 1.02
C LEU A 45 -0.65 -11.80 2.51
N THR A 46 -1.58 -11.27 3.31
CA THR A 46 -1.42 -11.19 4.77
C THR A 46 -1.32 -12.60 5.37
N GLY A 47 -0.30 -12.84 6.21
CA GLY A 47 -0.04 -14.15 6.81
C GLY A 47 0.42 -15.22 5.81
N TYR A 48 0.86 -14.83 4.61
CA TYR A 48 1.32 -15.77 3.59
C TYR A 48 2.47 -16.67 4.10
N GLU A 49 3.41 -16.08 4.84
CA GLU A 49 4.52 -16.79 5.48
C GLU A 49 4.26 -17.07 6.98
N GLY A 50 3.02 -16.92 7.46
CA GLY A 50 2.65 -17.06 8.87
C GLY A 50 2.73 -15.77 9.68
N SER A 51 2.62 -15.91 11.00
CA SER A 51 2.62 -14.86 12.00
C SER A 51 4.05 -14.36 12.22
N MET A 52 4.29 -13.08 11.95
CA MET A 52 5.61 -12.51 12.15
C MET A 52 5.63 -11.00 12.24
N VAL A 53 6.74 -10.51 12.77
CA VAL A 53 7.08 -9.09 12.77
C VAL A 53 8.28 -8.88 11.87
N ARG A 54 8.15 -7.98 10.89
CA ARG A 54 9.22 -7.63 9.95
C ARG A 54 9.44 -6.13 9.93
N GLY A 55 10.68 -5.70 9.73
CA GLY A 55 10.98 -4.29 9.53
C GLY A 55 12.28 -4.11 8.78
N PHE A 56 12.41 -2.98 8.08
CA PHE A 56 13.67 -2.62 7.44
C PHE A 56 13.87 -1.11 7.44
N VAL A 57 15.15 -0.73 7.33
CA VAL A 57 15.57 0.65 7.12
C VAL A 57 16.37 0.70 5.83
N ARG A 58 16.04 1.65 4.96
CA ARG A 58 16.75 1.88 3.70
C ARG A 58 17.24 3.32 3.66
N ASN A 59 18.55 3.47 3.52
CA ASN A 59 19.20 4.75 3.22
C ASN A 59 19.66 4.72 1.76
N GLN A 60 19.06 5.53 0.89
CA GLN A 60 19.53 5.68 -0.48
C GLN A 60 20.51 6.85 -0.56
N TRP A 61 21.55 6.76 -1.41
CA TRP A 61 22.56 7.82 -1.57
C TRP A 61 23.24 8.18 -0.23
N GLY A 62 23.76 7.15 0.45
CA GLY A 62 24.41 7.30 1.75
C GLY A 62 25.50 8.37 1.74
N GLY A 63 25.55 9.18 2.80
CA GLY A 63 26.51 10.28 2.95
C GLY A 63 26.05 11.63 2.40
N ILE A 64 24.92 11.70 1.69
CA ILE A 64 24.32 12.97 1.25
C ILE A 64 23.29 13.43 2.28
N GLU A 65 23.40 14.67 2.74
CA GLU A 65 22.42 15.27 3.63
C GLU A 65 21.06 15.40 2.93
N GLY A 66 19.98 15.06 3.65
CA GLY A 66 18.63 15.05 3.07
C GLY A 66 18.35 13.87 2.12
N ALA A 67 19.28 12.93 1.97
CA ALA A 67 19.06 11.78 1.11
C ALA A 67 17.86 10.92 1.54
N PRO A 68 17.17 10.24 0.59
CA PRO A 68 15.96 9.49 0.89
C PRO A 68 16.19 8.39 1.93
N LYS A 69 15.31 8.38 2.94
CA LYS A 69 15.28 7.35 3.98
C LYS A 69 13.89 6.75 4.09
N THR A 70 13.84 5.43 4.07
CA THR A 70 12.61 4.65 4.18
C THR A 70 12.69 3.79 5.43
N TYR A 71 11.63 3.83 6.24
CA TYR A 71 11.43 2.99 7.40
C TYR A 71 10.16 2.19 7.18
N PHE A 72 10.24 0.89 7.43
CA PHE A 72 9.10 0.01 7.31
C PHE A 72 9.01 -0.90 8.53
N LEU A 73 7.79 -1.08 9.01
CA LEU A 73 7.46 -2.02 10.07
C LEU A 73 6.14 -2.71 9.73
N SER A 74 6.10 -4.01 9.91
CA SER A 74 4.92 -4.85 9.71
C SER A 74 4.79 -5.85 10.85
N ALA A 75 3.56 -6.05 11.29
CA ALA A 75 3.17 -7.17 12.13
C ALA A 75 2.02 -7.89 11.45
N GLU A 76 2.19 -9.20 11.24
CA GLU A 76 1.20 -10.09 10.64
C GLU A 76 0.89 -11.20 11.64
N LEU A 77 -0.39 -11.53 11.79
CA LEU A 77 -0.90 -12.56 12.69
C LEU A 77 -1.80 -13.50 11.89
N ASP A 78 -1.46 -14.78 11.88
CA ASP A 78 -2.26 -15.87 11.33
C ASP A 78 -3.02 -16.54 12.49
N PHE A 79 -4.35 -16.48 12.47
CA PHE A 79 -5.15 -17.04 13.56
C PHE A 79 -5.08 -18.57 13.62
N GLY A 80 -4.80 -19.25 12.51
CA GLY A 80 -4.62 -20.71 12.49
C GLY A 80 -3.35 -21.13 13.22
N GLU A 81 -2.24 -20.42 12.98
CA GLU A 81 -0.98 -20.64 13.70
C GLU A 81 -1.11 -20.30 15.18
N LEU A 82 -1.79 -19.19 15.52
CA LEU A 82 -2.06 -18.83 16.91
C LEU A 82 -2.95 -19.84 17.64
N ALA A 83 -3.80 -20.58 16.91
CA ALA A 83 -4.62 -21.67 17.45
C ALA A 83 -3.85 -22.99 17.60
N GLY A 84 -2.59 -23.06 17.15
CA GLY A 84 -1.74 -24.24 17.25
C GLY A 84 -1.94 -25.27 16.13
N GLU A 85 -2.49 -24.86 14.98
CA GLU A 85 -2.59 -25.72 13.79
C GLU A 85 -1.18 -26.00 13.22
N GLU A 86 -0.90 -27.25 12.85
CA GLU A 86 0.43 -27.62 12.35
C GLU A 86 0.64 -27.27 10.86
N ASP A 87 -0.44 -27.10 10.09
CA ASP A 87 -0.39 -26.69 8.68
C ASP A 87 -1.52 -25.71 8.29
N PRO A 88 -1.56 -24.51 8.87
CA PRO A 88 -2.56 -23.49 8.55
C PRO A 88 -2.45 -22.99 7.10
N ALA A 89 -1.38 -23.36 6.37
CA ALA A 89 -1.12 -22.97 4.98
C ALA A 89 -2.22 -23.42 3.99
N LEU A 90 -2.89 -24.53 4.28
CA LEU A 90 -3.78 -25.22 3.35
C LEU A 90 -5.28 -24.98 3.60
N LEU A 91 -5.63 -24.41 4.76
CA LEU A 91 -7.01 -24.05 5.12
C LEU A 91 -7.17 -22.54 4.95
N GLY A 92 -8.30 -22.10 4.38
CA GLY A 92 -8.56 -20.67 4.12
C GLY A 92 -8.19 -19.80 5.32
N LYS A 93 -7.12 -19.00 5.16
CA LYS A 93 -6.48 -18.27 6.25
C LYS A 93 -7.27 -17.04 6.63
N ASN A 94 -7.57 -16.91 7.91
CA ASN A 94 -7.94 -15.62 8.49
C ASN A 94 -6.69 -15.04 9.14
N ALA A 95 -6.24 -13.91 8.62
CA ALA A 95 -5.04 -13.25 9.10
C ALA A 95 -5.24 -11.74 9.14
N LEU A 96 -4.51 -11.08 10.03
CA LEU A 96 -4.51 -9.64 10.21
C LEU A 96 -3.09 -9.10 10.01
N SER A 97 -2.94 -7.98 9.31
CA SER A 97 -1.67 -7.27 9.22
C SER A 97 -1.83 -5.79 9.55
N VAL A 98 -0.81 -5.25 10.21
CA VAL A 98 -0.62 -3.81 10.40
C VAL A 98 0.71 -3.45 9.75
N ASN A 99 0.66 -2.58 8.75
CA ASN A 99 1.83 -2.15 7.98
C ASN A 99 2.02 -0.64 8.12
N LEU A 100 3.20 -0.22 8.54
CA LEU A 100 3.61 1.17 8.67
C LEU A 100 4.81 1.43 7.76
N LEU A 101 4.62 2.34 6.81
CA LEU A 101 5.68 2.81 5.92
C LEU A 101 5.85 4.30 6.09
N GLN A 102 7.06 4.71 6.49
CA GLN A 102 7.47 6.11 6.46
C GLN A 102 8.57 6.26 5.42
N ASP A 103 8.44 7.23 4.53
CA ASP A 103 9.42 7.48 3.50
C ASP A 103 9.63 8.97 3.27
N ASN A 104 10.89 9.39 3.27
CA ASN A 104 11.27 10.76 2.99
C ASN A 104 11.70 10.85 1.53
N PHE A 105 10.85 11.40 0.67
CA PHE A 105 11.15 11.64 -0.74
C PHE A 105 11.44 13.11 -1.00
N GLY A 106 12.47 13.39 -1.81
CA GLY A 106 12.82 14.73 -2.28
C GLY A 106 13.98 15.35 -1.52
N ALA A 107 14.74 16.22 -2.21
CA ALA A 107 15.87 16.95 -1.63
C ALA A 107 15.45 18.07 -0.66
N PHE A 108 14.15 18.38 -0.60
CA PHE A 108 13.58 19.41 0.23
C PHE A 108 12.39 18.82 0.99
N ARG A 109 12.43 18.94 2.31
CA ARG A 109 11.36 18.58 3.24
C ARG A 109 10.45 19.78 3.45
#